data_AF-A0A0E3L0A1-F1
#
_entry.id   AF-A0A0E3L0A1-F1
#
_cell.length_a   1.000
_cell.length_b   1.000
_cell.length_c   1.000
_cell.angle_alpha   90.00
_cell.angle_beta   90.00
_cell.angle_gamma   90.00
#
_symmetry.space_group_name_H-M   'P 1'
#
loop_
_entity.id
_entity.type
_entity.pdbx_description
1 polymer ?
#
loop_
_entity_poly.entity_id
_entity_poly.type
_entity_poly.pdbx_seq_one_letter_code
_entity_poly.pdbx_strand_id
1 'polypeptide(L)'
;MIDGKPIIVGINEGAEVLKEIYDEYEKINLNGNEYEIVERGITYKKEDFGISEKLIKYEFITPWFALNQENFRKYLSFDKEQRAELLNKNLIGNILSMSKSLGYQVPEKIKCHTELKSCRSNLKGNEIIVFKGSFITNFLIPDYFGLGKSVSRGFGTVKRCSL
;
A
#
# COMPACT_ATOMS: atom_id res chain seq x y z
N MET A 1 5.16 10.20 -2.00
CA MET A 1 4.73 11.17 -3.03
C MET A 1 3.46 10.63 -3.67
N ILE A 2 2.37 11.37 -3.58
CA ILE A 2 1.10 11.08 -4.25
C ILE A 2 0.69 12.38 -4.93
N ASP A 3 0.39 12.34 -6.23
CA ASP A 3 0.03 13.52 -7.04
C ASP A 3 1.02 14.69 -6.91
N GLY A 4 2.31 14.38 -6.85
CA GLY A 4 3.38 15.37 -6.70
C GLY A 4 3.51 15.96 -5.29
N LYS A 5 2.72 15.50 -4.32
CA LYS A 5 2.75 15.99 -2.93
C LYS A 5 3.43 14.98 -1.98
N PRO A 6 4.33 15.44 -1.08
CA PRO A 6 4.80 14.63 0.03
C PRO A 6 3.64 14.33 0.97
N ILE A 7 3.46 13.05 1.32
CA ILE A 7 2.43 12.61 2.26
C ILE A 7 3.10 11.66 3.25
N ILE A 8 2.79 11.85 4.52
CA ILE A 8 3.19 10.98 5.61
C ILE A 8 1.91 10.44 6.26
N VAL A 9 1.84 9.13 6.47
CA VAL A 9 0.68 8.46 7.07
C VAL A 9 1.13 7.86 8.40
N GLY A 10 0.47 8.29 9.47
CA GLY A 10 0.64 7.74 10.82
C GLY A 10 -0.56 6.88 11.16
N ILE A 11 -0.32 5.69 11.71
CA ILE A 11 -1.35 4.74 12.12
C ILE A 11 -1.22 4.53 13.63
N ASN A 12 -2.35 4.50 14.34
CA ASN A 12 -2.42 4.39 15.79
C ASN A 12 -1.49 5.41 16.49
N GLU A 13 -0.52 4.96 17.28
CA GLU A 13 0.43 5.82 18.00
C GLU A 13 1.24 6.70 17.03
N GLY A 14 1.49 6.21 15.81
CA GLY A 14 2.15 6.99 14.77
C GLY A 14 1.34 8.24 14.35
N ALA A 15 0.00 8.23 14.49
CA ALA A 15 -0.81 9.40 14.22
C ALA A 15 -0.61 10.50 15.27
N GLU A 16 -0.36 10.13 16.53
CA GLU A 16 -0.07 11.09 17.61
C GLU A 16 1.32 11.71 17.42
N VAL A 17 2.32 10.89 17.05
CA VAL A 17 3.66 11.40 16.70
C VAL A 17 3.59 12.43 15.57
N LEU A 18 2.76 12.21 14.54
CA LEU A 18 2.62 13.18 13.45
C LEU A 18 1.99 14.50 13.87
N LYS A 19 1.15 14.51 14.91
CA LYS A 19 0.62 15.76 15.47
C LYS A 19 1.70 16.53 16.21
N GLU A 20 2.54 15.83 16.99
CA GLU A 20 3.63 16.44 17.75
C GLU A 20 4.63 17.13 16.83
N ILE A 21 4.98 16.51 15.70
CA ILE A 21 5.97 17.06 14.77
C ILE A 21 5.39 18.00 13.70
N TYR A 22 4.09 18.29 13.74
CA TYR A 22 3.39 18.98 12.65
C TYR A 22 4.02 20.35 12.32
N ASP A 23 4.32 21.13 13.37
CA ASP A 23 4.87 22.49 13.28
C ASP A 23 6.38 22.59 13.59
N GLU A 24 7.07 21.45 13.78
CA GLU A 24 8.48 21.41 14.22
C GLU A 24 9.50 21.72 13.11
N TYR A 25 9.09 21.72 11.84
CA TYR A 25 10.02 21.82 10.70
C TYR A 25 9.60 22.90 9.73
N GLU A 26 10.42 23.91 9.45
CA GLU A 26 10.12 24.88 8.38
C GLU A 26 10.60 24.42 7.01
N LYS A 27 11.52 23.45 6.98
CA LYS A 27 12.19 22.99 5.77
C LYS A 27 12.35 21.47 5.75
N ILE A 28 12.44 20.89 4.56
CA ILE A 28 12.81 19.49 4.34
C ILE A 28 14.04 19.40 3.44
N ASN A 29 14.90 18.42 3.69
CA ASN A 29 16.02 18.09 2.81
C ASN A 29 15.69 16.80 2.03
N LEU A 30 15.70 16.89 0.71
CA LEU A 30 15.53 15.74 -0.18
C LEU A 30 16.76 15.62 -1.09
N ASN A 31 17.54 14.56 -0.87
CA ASN A 31 18.76 14.27 -1.64
C ASN A 31 19.74 15.45 -1.70
N GLY A 32 19.93 16.14 -0.58
CA GLY A 32 20.85 17.29 -0.48
C GLY A 32 20.22 18.63 -0.88
N ASN A 33 19.02 18.63 -1.46
CA ASN A 33 18.31 19.87 -1.81
C ASN A 33 17.37 20.26 -0.66
N GLU A 34 17.46 21.52 -0.24
CA GLU A 34 16.59 22.09 0.79
C GLU A 34 15.33 22.70 0.16
N TYR A 35 14.17 22.39 0.73
CA TYR A 35 12.88 22.93 0.31
C TYR A 35 12.19 23.55 1.52
N GLU A 36 11.71 24.78 1.35
CA GLU A 36 10.85 25.46 2.32
C GLU A 36 9.43 24.89 2.24
N ILE A 37 8.79 24.73 3.40
CA ILE A 37 7.44 24.22 3.50
C ILE A 37 6.47 25.41 3.60
N VAL A 38 5.90 25.78 2.46
CA VAL A 38 4.98 26.93 2.34
C VAL A 38 3.57 26.60 2.83
N GLU A 39 3.13 25.35 2.67
CA GLU A 39 1.80 24.90 3.07
C GLU A 39 1.88 23.52 3.72
N ARG A 40 1.08 23.32 4.77
CA ARG A 40 0.92 22.06 5.48
C ARG A 40 -0.55 21.78 5.70
N GLY A 41 -0.91 20.50 5.70
CA GLY A 41 -2.22 20.05 6.11
C GLY A 41 -2.09 18.76 6.89
N ILE A 42 -2.88 18.64 7.96
CA ILE A 42 -3.04 17.40 8.72
C ILE A 42 -4.49 16.97 8.69
N THR A 43 -4.72 15.68 8.54
CA THR A 43 -6.04 15.08 8.61
C THR A 43 -5.98 13.93 9.59
N TYR A 44 -6.82 13.99 10.62
CA TYR A 44 -6.95 12.94 11.62
C TYR A 44 -8.33 12.30 11.50
N LYS A 45 -8.37 10.99 11.36
CA LYS A 45 -9.61 10.22 11.18
C LYS A 45 -9.51 8.88 11.90
N LYS A 46 -10.67 8.40 12.35
CA LYS A 46 -10.89 7.00 12.70
C LYS A 46 -11.70 6.39 11.55
N GLU A 47 -11.20 5.31 11.00
CA GLU A 47 -11.77 4.64 9.83
C GLU A 47 -11.95 3.15 10.17
N ASP A 48 -12.98 2.53 9.60
CA ASP A 48 -13.20 1.10 9.79
C ASP A 48 -12.09 0.29 9.12
N PHE A 49 -11.63 -0.74 9.82
CA PHE A 49 -10.61 -1.67 9.35
C PHE A 49 -11.02 -3.10 9.70
N GLY A 50 -11.13 -3.98 8.70
CA GLY A 50 -11.51 -5.37 8.95
C GLY A 50 -12.31 -6.02 7.83
N ILE A 51 -12.91 -7.18 8.12
CA ILE A 51 -13.76 -7.88 7.17
C ILE A 51 -15.01 -7.05 6.86
N SER A 52 -15.45 -7.09 5.61
CA SER A 52 -16.68 -6.46 5.15
C SER A 52 -17.64 -7.50 4.56
N GLU A 53 -18.94 -7.30 4.77
CA GLU A 53 -19.98 -8.07 4.07
C GLU A 53 -20.05 -7.73 2.57
N LYS A 54 -19.54 -6.55 2.18
CA LYS A 54 -19.56 -6.06 0.79
C LYS A 54 -18.20 -6.25 0.14
N LEU A 55 -18.22 -6.50 -1.17
CA LEU A 55 -17.02 -6.41 -1.99
C LEU A 55 -16.71 -4.94 -2.28
N ILE A 56 -15.46 -4.55 -2.07
CA ILE A 56 -14.98 -3.18 -2.20
C ILE A 56 -13.85 -3.16 -3.23
N LYS A 57 -13.93 -2.21 -4.17
CA LYS A 57 -12.88 -1.99 -5.17
C LYS A 57 -11.88 -0.95 -4.68
N TYR A 58 -10.60 -1.26 -4.82
CA TYR A 58 -9.48 -0.38 -4.52
C TYR A 58 -8.55 -0.29 -5.73
N GLU A 59 -7.84 0.83 -5.82
CA GLU A 59 -6.77 1.05 -6.78
C GLU A 59 -5.43 1.18 -6.06
N PHE A 60 -4.39 0.59 -6.65
CA PHE A 60 -3.01 0.88 -6.29
C PHE A 60 -2.58 2.20 -6.91
N ILE A 61 -2.63 3.27 -6.11
CA ILE A 61 -2.21 4.62 -6.53
C ILE A 61 -0.68 4.76 -6.59
N THR A 62 0.05 3.79 -6.01
CA THR A 62 1.50 3.62 -6.23
C THR A 62 1.79 2.15 -6.58
N PRO A 63 2.90 1.85 -7.29
CA PRO A 63 3.20 0.48 -7.69
C PRO A 63 3.27 -0.48 -6.51
N TRP A 64 2.61 -1.62 -6.63
CA TRP A 64 2.61 -2.66 -5.62
C TRP A 64 3.79 -3.63 -5.81
N PHE A 65 4.65 -3.73 -4.81
CA PHE A 65 5.74 -4.71 -4.80
C PHE A 65 5.28 -6.02 -4.14
N ALA A 66 4.72 -6.91 -4.96
CA ALA A 66 4.03 -8.12 -4.51
C ALA A 66 4.91 -9.36 -4.31
N LEU A 67 6.07 -9.42 -4.97
CA LEU A 67 6.82 -10.67 -5.10
C LEU A 67 8.02 -10.72 -4.14
N ASN A 68 8.15 -11.84 -3.43
CA ASN A 68 9.42 -12.24 -2.82
C ASN A 68 10.30 -12.97 -3.85
N GLN A 69 11.53 -13.37 -3.48
CA GLN A 69 12.46 -14.00 -4.43
C GLN A 69 11.92 -15.32 -5.00
N GLU A 70 11.24 -16.12 -4.20
CA GLU A 70 10.65 -17.40 -4.62
C GLU A 70 9.49 -17.17 -5.60
N ASN A 71 8.54 -16.31 -5.22
CA ASN A 71 7.37 -15.97 -6.02
C ASN A 71 7.77 -15.24 -7.30
N PHE A 72 8.89 -14.52 -7.31
CA PHE A 72 9.44 -13.92 -8.52
C PHE A 72 9.80 -14.98 -9.56
N ARG A 73 10.51 -16.04 -9.15
CA ARG A 73 10.86 -17.15 -10.06
C ARG A 73 9.61 -17.85 -10.59
N LYS A 74 8.65 -18.15 -9.71
CA LYS A 74 7.35 -18.75 -10.07
C LYS A 74 6.57 -17.89 -11.05
N TYR A 75 6.47 -16.58 -10.77
CA TYR A 75 5.75 -15.63 -11.61
C TYR A 75 6.29 -15.63 -13.05
N LEU A 76 7.62 -15.66 -13.22
CA LEU A 76 8.23 -15.70 -14.55
C LEU A 76 7.89 -16.97 -15.33
N SER A 77 7.83 -18.13 -14.66
CA SER A 77 7.50 -19.42 -15.29
C SER A 77 6.00 -19.65 -15.52
N PHE A 78 5.14 -18.91 -14.83
CA PHE A 78 3.69 -19.10 -14.88
C PHE A 78 3.04 -18.49 -16.11
N ASP A 79 1.95 -19.14 -16.55
CA ASP A 79 1.01 -18.57 -17.51
C ASP A 79 0.16 -17.44 -16.88
N LYS A 80 -0.76 -16.87 -17.67
CA LYS A 80 -1.58 -15.73 -17.22
C LYS A 80 -2.50 -16.09 -16.05
N GLU A 81 -3.10 -17.28 -16.05
CA GLU A 81 -4.06 -17.70 -15.03
C GLU A 81 -3.35 -17.99 -13.70
N GLN A 82 -2.25 -18.74 -13.77
CA GLN A 82 -1.40 -19.02 -12.62
C GLN A 82 -0.79 -17.76 -12.01
N ARG A 83 -0.42 -16.77 -12.83
CA ARG A 83 0.03 -15.45 -12.36
C ARG A 83 -1.07 -14.72 -11.59
N ALA A 84 -2.30 -14.71 -12.12
CA ALA A 84 -3.42 -14.07 -11.45
C ALA A 84 -3.73 -14.74 -10.10
N GLU A 85 -3.70 -16.08 -10.04
CA GLU A 85 -3.89 -16.82 -8.78
C GLU A 85 -2.79 -16.50 -7.76
N LEU A 86 -1.53 -16.50 -8.19
CA LEU A 86 -0.40 -16.13 -7.34
C LEU A 86 -0.54 -14.71 -6.78
N LEU A 87 -0.96 -13.75 -7.60
CA LEU A 87 -1.17 -12.36 -7.17
C LEU A 87 -2.33 -12.23 -6.19
N ASN A 88 -3.46 -12.91 -6.43
CA ASN A 88 -4.58 -12.95 -5.49
C ASN A 88 -4.13 -13.51 -4.13
N LYS A 89 -3.38 -14.62 -4.13
CA LYS A 89 -2.84 -15.23 -2.91
C LYS A 89 -1.88 -14.30 -2.17
N ASN A 90 -0.97 -13.64 -2.88
CA ASN A 90 -0.04 -12.69 -2.27
C ASN A 90 -0.75 -11.49 -1.67
N LEU A 91 -1.81 -10.98 -2.33
CA LEU A 91 -2.59 -9.89 -1.81
C LEU A 91 -3.29 -10.27 -0.50
N ILE A 92 -3.92 -11.45 -0.45
CA ILE A 92 -4.52 -12.00 0.77
C ILE A 92 -3.47 -12.10 1.88
N GLY A 93 -2.29 -12.65 1.58
CA GLY A 93 -1.19 -12.73 2.54
C GLY A 93 -0.74 -11.37 3.07
N ASN A 94 -0.69 -10.35 2.21
CA ASN A 94 -0.33 -8.99 2.62
C ASN A 94 -1.39 -8.35 3.51
N ILE A 95 -2.68 -8.53 3.21
CA ILE A 95 -3.78 -8.04 4.06
C ILE A 95 -3.76 -8.74 5.43
N LEU A 96 -3.51 -10.05 5.46
CA LEU A 96 -3.33 -10.80 6.71
C LEU A 96 -2.13 -10.29 7.52
N SER A 97 -1.00 -10.03 6.86
CA SER A 97 0.20 -9.48 7.50
C SER A 97 -0.06 -8.10 8.11
N MET A 98 -0.74 -7.23 7.38
CA MET A 98 -1.14 -5.90 7.86
C MET A 98 -2.10 -6.02 9.05
N SER A 99 -3.12 -6.89 8.94
CA SER A 99 -4.09 -7.15 10.02
C SER A 99 -3.39 -7.58 11.30
N LYS A 100 -2.46 -8.53 11.20
CA LYS A 100 -1.65 -9.00 12.34
C LYS A 100 -0.84 -7.87 12.97
N SER A 101 -0.21 -7.00 12.17
CA SER A 101 0.56 -5.87 12.71
C SER A 101 -0.30 -4.82 13.41
N LEU A 102 -1.58 -4.74 13.06
CA LEU A 102 -2.55 -3.82 13.67
C LEU A 102 -3.37 -4.47 14.79
N GLY A 103 -3.01 -5.70 15.21
CA GLY A 103 -3.72 -6.41 16.27
C GLY A 103 -5.11 -6.92 15.88
N TYR A 104 -5.44 -6.94 14.59
CA TYR A 104 -6.73 -7.42 14.09
C TYR A 104 -6.65 -8.91 13.72
N GLN A 105 -7.43 -9.74 14.42
CA GLN A 105 -7.62 -11.15 14.05
C GLN A 105 -8.74 -11.25 13.01
N VAL A 106 -8.40 -11.70 11.80
CA VAL A 106 -9.36 -11.85 10.71
C VAL A 106 -10.30 -13.04 11.02
N PRO A 107 -11.61 -12.83 11.18
CA PRO A 107 -12.55 -13.87 11.60
C PRO A 107 -12.96 -14.81 10.45
N GLU A 108 -12.81 -14.36 9.20
CA GLU A 108 -13.35 -15.02 8.02
C GLU A 108 -12.35 -15.03 6.86
N LYS A 109 -12.66 -15.83 5.83
CA LYS A 109 -11.81 -15.90 4.63
C LYS A 109 -11.86 -14.58 3.84
N ILE A 110 -10.68 -14.01 3.61
CA ILE A 110 -10.52 -12.89 2.67
C ILE A 110 -10.62 -13.43 1.24
N LYS A 111 -11.47 -12.78 0.45
CA LYS A 111 -11.65 -12.98 -0.98
C LYS A 111 -10.95 -11.82 -1.69
N CYS A 112 -10.12 -12.10 -2.67
CA CYS A 112 -9.45 -11.07 -3.47
C CYS A 112 -9.49 -11.45 -4.94
N HIS A 113 -9.74 -10.46 -5.78
CA HIS A 113 -9.60 -10.56 -7.23
C HIS A 113 -8.80 -9.36 -7.74
N THR A 114 -7.70 -9.62 -8.44
CA THR A 114 -6.76 -8.59 -8.92
C THR A 114 -6.89 -8.34 -10.42
N GLU A 115 -6.89 -7.07 -10.80
CA GLU A 115 -6.87 -6.57 -12.18
C GLU A 115 -5.60 -5.74 -12.37
N LEU A 116 -4.48 -6.42 -12.60
CA LEU A 116 -3.14 -5.83 -12.53
C LEU A 116 -2.36 -5.95 -13.83
N LYS A 117 -1.53 -4.94 -14.08
CA LYS A 117 -0.49 -4.94 -15.11
C LYS A 117 0.87 -4.87 -14.44
N SER A 118 1.77 -5.77 -14.83
CA SER A 118 3.16 -5.74 -14.37
C SER A 118 3.94 -4.65 -15.08
N CYS A 119 4.83 -3.96 -14.35
CA CYS A 119 5.85 -3.10 -14.90
C CYS A 119 7.18 -3.29 -14.17
N ARG A 120 8.27 -2.84 -14.79
CA ARG A 120 9.60 -2.86 -14.18
C ARG A 120 9.81 -1.58 -13.37
N SER A 121 10.52 -1.71 -12.26
CA SER A 121 10.95 -0.60 -11.42
C SER A 121 12.37 -0.87 -10.91
N ASN A 122 13.03 0.14 -10.35
CA ASN A 122 14.32 -0.03 -9.68
C ASN A 122 14.14 0.18 -8.16
N LEU A 123 14.79 -0.68 -7.37
CA LEU A 123 14.89 -0.50 -5.92
C LEU A 123 16.34 -0.76 -5.49
N LYS A 124 17.00 0.30 -5.03
CA LYS A 124 18.42 0.27 -4.58
C LYS A 124 19.35 -0.35 -5.64
N GLY A 125 19.19 0.03 -6.90
CA GLY A 125 20.00 -0.47 -8.01
C GLY A 125 19.50 -1.78 -8.63
N ASN A 126 18.57 -2.50 -7.98
CA ASN A 126 18.06 -3.77 -8.49
C ASN A 126 16.76 -3.59 -9.29
N GLU A 127 16.69 -4.20 -10.48
CA GLU A 127 15.44 -4.27 -11.25
C GLU A 127 14.45 -5.20 -10.55
N ILE A 128 13.23 -4.71 -10.34
CA ILE A 128 12.14 -5.44 -9.71
C ILE A 128 10.88 -5.40 -10.59
N ILE A 129 10.01 -6.40 -10.43
CA ILE A 129 8.66 -6.38 -11.00
C ILE A 129 7.70 -5.84 -9.95
N VAL A 130 6.93 -4.83 -10.36
CA VAL A 130 5.87 -4.21 -9.57
C VAL A 130 4.57 -4.20 -10.37
N PHE A 131 3.46 -3.96 -9.69
CA PHE A 131 2.12 -4.08 -10.27
C PHE A 131 1.34 -2.78 -10.11
N LYS A 132 0.61 -2.40 -11.15
CA LYS A 132 -0.33 -1.28 -11.14
C LYS A 132 -1.71 -1.77 -11.56
N GLY A 133 -2.76 -1.12 -11.07
CA GLY A 133 -4.14 -1.45 -11.38
C GLY A 133 -4.99 -1.56 -10.12
N SER A 134 -6.05 -2.35 -10.19
CA SER A 134 -7.07 -2.39 -9.14
C SER A 134 -7.26 -3.81 -8.59
N PHE A 135 -7.98 -3.90 -7.47
CA PHE A 135 -8.43 -5.17 -6.92
C PHE A 135 -9.76 -4.99 -6.22
N ILE A 136 -10.47 -6.10 -6.06
CA ILE A 136 -11.71 -6.19 -5.29
C ILE A 136 -11.47 -7.13 -4.11
N THR A 137 -11.89 -6.72 -2.91
CA THR A 137 -11.79 -7.53 -1.70
C THR A 137 -12.98 -7.34 -0.76
N ASN A 138 -13.27 -8.32 0.10
CA ASN A 138 -14.22 -8.20 1.21
C ASN A 138 -13.54 -7.68 2.50
N PHE A 139 -12.71 -6.65 2.37
CA PHE A 139 -11.92 -6.09 3.46
C PHE A 139 -11.88 -4.56 3.38
N LEU A 140 -12.14 -3.89 4.51
CA LEU A 140 -12.04 -2.44 4.69
C LEU A 140 -10.59 -2.06 4.98
N ILE A 141 -10.01 -1.26 4.08
CA ILE A 141 -8.65 -0.74 4.17
C ILE A 141 -8.78 0.78 4.09
N PRO A 142 -8.39 1.52 5.14
CA PRO A 142 -8.38 2.97 5.09
C PRO A 142 -7.51 3.48 3.93
N ASP A 143 -7.93 4.58 3.32
CA ASP A 143 -7.21 5.20 2.23
C ASP A 143 -5.75 5.51 2.63
N TYR A 144 -4.86 5.37 1.66
CA TYR A 144 -3.42 5.62 1.77
C TYR A 144 -2.61 4.60 2.59
N PHE A 145 -3.23 3.50 3.02
CA PHE A 145 -2.48 2.38 3.58
C PHE A 145 -1.63 1.68 2.51
N GLY A 146 -0.46 1.17 2.92
CA GLY A 146 0.45 0.44 2.05
C GLY A 146 0.32 -1.07 2.22
N LEU A 147 0.32 -1.81 1.10
CA LEU A 147 0.33 -3.27 1.08
C LEU A 147 1.60 -3.82 0.42
N GLY A 148 2.08 -4.96 0.90
CA GLY A 148 3.22 -5.68 0.32
C GLY A 148 4.57 -5.23 0.84
N LYS A 149 5.58 -5.22 -0.05
CA LYS A 149 6.97 -4.94 0.35
C LYS A 149 7.27 -3.46 0.20
N SER A 150 8.13 -2.96 1.09
CA SER A 150 8.62 -1.56 1.05
C SER A 150 7.52 -0.50 1.19
N VAL A 151 6.47 -0.80 1.97
CA VAL A 151 5.34 0.11 2.24
C VAL A 151 5.77 1.44 2.85
N SER A 152 6.77 1.45 3.73
CA SER A 152 7.33 2.68 4.32
C SER A 152 8.02 3.59 3.31
N ARG A 153 8.28 3.11 2.09
CA ARG A 153 8.82 3.90 0.97
C ARG A 153 7.71 4.33 0.00
N GLY A 154 6.45 4.09 0.35
CA GLY A 154 5.28 4.44 -0.45
C GLY A 154 4.92 3.44 -1.55
N PHE A 155 5.42 2.20 -1.51
CA PHE A 155 4.95 1.14 -2.42
C PHE A 155 3.61 0.57 -1.97
N GLY A 156 2.79 0.17 -2.94
CA GLY A 156 1.52 -0.53 -2.72
C GLY A 156 0.50 0.30 -1.96
N THR A 157 0.55 1.62 -2.07
CA THR A 157 -0.44 2.51 -1.47
C THR A 157 -1.78 2.31 -2.18
N VAL A 158 -2.84 2.08 -1.39
CA VAL A 158 -4.18 1.83 -1.92
C VAL A 158 -5.13 2.98 -1.60
N LYS A 159 -6.12 3.16 -2.47
CA LYS A 159 -7.25 4.07 -2.25
C LYS A 159 -8.53 3.40 -2.72
N ARG A 160 -9.62 3.58 -1.99
CA ARG A 160 -10.94 3.07 -2.38
C ARG A 160 -11.40 3.77 -3.65
N CYS A 161 -11.90 3.02 -4.62
CA CYS A 161 -12.56 3.61 -5.77
C CYS A 161 -13.92 4.16 -5.34
N SER A 162 -14.21 5.41 -5.64
CA SER A 162 -15.58 5.95 -5.58
C SER A 162 -16.42 5.25 -6.65
N LEU A 163 -17.57 4.71 -6.26
CA LEU A 163 -18.61 4.29 -7.20
C LEU A 163 -19.37 5.52 -7.71
#